data_AF-A0A2U3BVX2-F1
#
_entry.id   AF-A0A2U3BVX2-F1
#
_cell.length_a   1.000
_cell.length_b   1.000
_cell.length_c   1.000
_cell.angle_alpha   90.00
_cell.angle_beta   90.00
_cell.angle_gamma   90.00
#
_symmetry.space_group_name_H-M   'P 1'
#
loop_
_entity.id
_entity.type
_entity.pdbx_description
1 polymer ?
#
loop_
_entity_poly.entity_id
_entity_poly.type
_entity_poly.pdbx_seq_one_letter_code
_entity_poly.pdbx_strand_id
1 'polypeptide(L)'
;MAEGFKRVLALGAATVALAGGAVLSSVGVASAAPVHHPAPAHHVSHSRCHEAKGYWTRTWHPAYRDHHGRRHAGYWTRTWHKPRLVCVR
;
A
#
# COMPACT_ATOMS: atom_id res chain seq x y z
N MET A 1 -34.53 33.93 31.20
CA MET A 1 -34.95 35.24 30.65
C MET A 1 -34.13 35.52 29.39
N ALA A 2 -34.82 35.97 28.33
CA ALA A 2 -34.32 36.32 26.99
C ALA A 2 -33.72 35.15 26.18
N GLU A 3 -34.50 34.41 25.39
CA GLU A 3 -34.99 34.76 24.04
C GLU A 3 -33.88 35.07 23.01
N GLY A 4 -33.74 34.13 22.06
CA GLY A 4 -33.88 34.41 20.64
C GLY A 4 -32.89 35.37 19.99
N PHE A 5 -31.94 34.82 19.23
CA PHE A 5 -31.47 35.51 18.04
C PHE A 5 -31.26 34.53 16.87
N LYS A 6 -32.33 34.27 16.12
CA LYS A 6 -32.23 33.75 14.74
C LYS A 6 -31.72 34.89 13.86
N ARG A 7 -30.56 34.73 13.25
CA ARG A 7 -30.15 35.49 12.06
C ARG A 7 -29.90 34.50 10.92
N VAL A 8 -30.92 34.34 10.10
CA VAL A 8 -30.80 33.86 8.73
C VAL A 8 -30.30 35.03 7.91
N LEU A 9 -29.11 34.91 7.32
CA LEU A 9 -28.68 35.77 6.21
C LEU A 9 -28.18 34.85 5.10
N ALA A 10 -28.92 34.90 4.01
CA ALA A 10 -28.69 34.15 2.80
C ALA A 10 -27.69 34.86 1.89
N LEU A 11 -27.10 34.06 1.00
CA LEU A 11 -26.57 34.41 -0.33
C LEU A 11 -25.26 35.20 -0.40
N GLY A 12 -24.20 34.42 -0.66
CA GLY A 12 -23.00 34.89 -1.33
C GLY A 12 -22.41 33.73 -2.14
N ALA A 13 -22.95 33.48 -3.33
CA ALA A 13 -22.35 32.55 -4.28
C ALA A 13 -21.07 33.20 -4.84
N ALA A 14 -19.92 32.64 -4.51
CA ALA A 14 -18.66 32.93 -5.19
C ALA A 14 -18.21 31.66 -5.91
N THR A 15 -18.59 31.54 -7.19
CA THR A 15 -18.04 30.53 -8.09
C THR A 15 -16.60 30.90 -8.42
N VAL A 16 -15.64 30.18 -7.84
CA VAL A 16 -14.24 30.25 -8.27
C VAL A 16 -14.00 29.10 -9.24
N ALA A 17 -14.00 29.42 -10.54
CA ALA A 17 -13.52 28.51 -11.57
C ALA A 17 -12.01 28.72 -11.73
N LEU A 18 -11.22 28.06 -10.88
CA LEU A 18 -9.78 27.90 -11.15
C LEU A 18 -9.60 26.61 -11.95
N ALA A 19 -9.53 26.79 -13.26
CA ALA A 19 -9.05 25.79 -14.20
C ALA A 19 -7.56 25.49 -13.91
N GLY A 20 -7.31 24.58 -12.97
CA GLY A 20 -6.01 24.00 -12.72
C GLY A 20 -5.87 22.71 -13.51
N GLY A 21 -5.19 22.77 -14.66
CA GLY A 21 -4.91 21.59 -15.49
C GLY A 21 -4.13 20.55 -14.70
N ALA A 22 -4.75 19.40 -14.45
CA ALA A 22 -4.05 18.23 -13.94
C ALA A 22 -3.22 17.63 -15.08
N VAL A 23 -1.94 17.98 -15.17
CA VAL A 23 -1.00 17.16 -15.91
C VAL A 23 -0.73 15.92 -15.05
N LEU A 24 -1.54 14.88 -15.27
CA LEU A 24 -1.24 13.55 -14.78
C LEU A 24 -0.06 13.02 -15.62
N SER A 25 1.15 13.31 -15.18
CA SER A 25 2.33 12.58 -15.65
C SER A 25 2.23 11.15 -15.12
N SER A 26 1.52 10.29 -15.84
CA SER A 26 1.52 8.86 -15.64
C SER A 26 2.91 8.34 -15.99
N VAL A 27 3.79 8.27 -15.01
CA VAL A 27 5.01 7.47 -15.13
C VAL A 27 4.54 6.02 -15.08
N GLY A 28 4.34 5.43 -16.25
CA GLY A 28 4.08 4.01 -16.39
C GLY A 28 5.30 3.25 -15.89
N VAL A 29 5.28 2.80 -14.63
CA VAL A 29 6.20 1.77 -14.18
C VAL A 29 5.80 0.53 -14.97
N ALA A 30 6.59 0.20 -15.99
CA ALA A 30 6.56 -1.12 -16.61
C ALA A 30 6.98 -2.13 -15.54
N SER A 31 6.03 -2.51 -14.69
CA SER A 31 6.17 -3.66 -13.83
C SER A 31 6.15 -4.84 -14.78
N ALA A 32 7.32 -5.31 -15.16
CA ALA A 32 7.46 -6.63 -15.75
C ALA A 32 6.95 -7.61 -14.70
N ALA A 33 5.66 -7.94 -14.75
CA ALA A 33 5.13 -9.10 -14.07
C ALA A 33 5.88 -10.27 -14.70
N PRO A 34 6.71 -11.02 -13.97
CA PRO A 34 7.32 -12.19 -14.55
C PRO A 34 6.17 -13.15 -14.83
N VAL A 35 5.81 -13.30 -16.10
CA VAL A 35 4.89 -14.34 -16.56
C VAL A 35 5.61 -15.65 -16.35
N HIS A 36 5.54 -16.17 -15.13
CA HIS A 36 5.83 -17.56 -14.88
C HIS A 36 4.66 -18.30 -15.51
N HIS A 37 4.88 -18.79 -16.72
CA HIS A 37 4.08 -19.87 -17.25
C HIS A 37 4.11 -20.96 -16.17
N PRO A 38 2.96 -21.34 -15.58
CA PRO A 38 2.94 -22.51 -14.73
C PRO A 38 3.30 -23.68 -15.65
N ALA A 39 4.49 -24.23 -15.45
CA ALA A 39 4.80 -25.57 -15.93
C ALA A 39 3.65 -26.49 -15.49
N PRO A 40 3.23 -27.45 -16.34
CA PRO A 40 2.15 -28.36 -15.98
C PRO A 40 2.45 -28.95 -14.61
N ALA A 41 1.53 -28.72 -13.68
CA ALA A 41 1.63 -29.14 -12.30
C ALA A 41 2.03 -30.61 -12.27
N HIS A 42 3.26 -30.89 -11.84
CA HIS A 42 3.63 -32.25 -11.47
C HIS A 42 2.59 -32.70 -10.46
N HIS A 43 1.83 -33.73 -10.80
CA HIS A 43 0.84 -34.36 -9.93
C HIS A 43 1.57 -34.99 -8.72
N VAL A 44 1.93 -34.15 -7.74
CA VAL A 44 2.49 -34.58 -6.46
C VAL A 44 1.30 -34.95 -5.60
N SER A 45 0.96 -36.24 -5.54
CA SER A 45 0.02 -36.87 -4.59
C SER A 45 -0.40 -35.96 -3.41
N HIS A 46 -1.52 -35.26 -3.57
CA HIS A 46 -1.94 -34.08 -2.79
C HIS A 46 -2.64 -34.40 -1.46
N SER A 47 -2.49 -35.60 -0.89
CA SER A 47 -3.29 -35.94 0.32
C SER A 47 -2.76 -35.32 1.61
N ARG A 48 -1.50 -34.91 1.66
CA ARG A 48 -0.87 -34.38 2.90
C ARG A 48 -0.15 -33.03 2.74
N CYS A 49 -0.16 -32.45 1.55
CA CYS A 49 0.53 -31.19 1.27
C CYS A 49 -0.43 -30.18 0.61
N HIS A 50 -0.40 -28.93 1.08
CA HIS A 50 -1.14 -27.82 0.49
C HIS A 50 -0.22 -26.65 0.17
N GLU A 51 -0.57 -25.86 -0.84
CA GLU A 51 0.18 -24.65 -1.19
C GLU A 51 -0.27 -23.49 -0.29
N ALA A 52 0.66 -22.95 0.51
CA ALA A 52 0.45 -21.74 1.26
C ALA A 52 0.68 -20.52 0.36
N LYS A 53 -0.32 -19.64 0.28
CA LYS A 53 -0.26 -18.40 -0.50
C LYS A 53 0.91 -17.53 -0.05
N GLY A 54 1.55 -16.86 -1.02
CA GLY A 54 2.51 -15.81 -0.73
C GLY A 54 1.84 -14.61 -0.05
N TYR A 55 2.60 -13.89 0.75
CA TYR A 55 2.09 -12.75 1.51
C TYR A 55 3.12 -11.63 1.63
N TRP A 56 2.63 -10.41 1.85
CA TRP A 56 3.46 -9.26 2.14
C TRP A 56 3.61 -9.10 3.64
N THR A 57 4.85 -8.96 4.10
CA THR A 57 5.15 -8.50 5.46
C THR A 57 5.63 -7.07 5.41
N ARG A 58 5.26 -6.29 6.41
CA ARG A 58 5.71 -4.92 6.59
C ARG A 58 6.39 -4.78 7.95
N THR A 59 7.59 -4.22 7.96
CA THR A 59 8.40 -4.06 9.18
C THR A 59 8.80 -2.60 9.35
N TRP A 60 8.59 -2.06 10.54
CA TRP A 60 9.06 -0.73 10.91
C TRP A 60 10.49 -0.83 11.44
N HIS A 61 11.36 0.03 10.93
CA HIS A 61 12.69 0.25 11.46
C HIS A 61 12.68 1.57 12.22
N PRO A 62 12.94 1.57 13.54
CA PRO A 62 12.97 2.82 14.30
C PRO A 62 14.11 3.73 13.83
N ALA A 63 13.99 5.01 14.15
CA ALA A 63 15.08 5.96 13.96
C ALA A 63 16.32 5.51 14.75
N TYR A 64 17.50 5.70 14.18
CA TYR A 64 18.76 5.33 14.82
C TYR A 64 19.81 6.42 14.65
N ARG A 65 20.86 6.36 15.46
CA ARG A 65 22.03 7.22 15.36
C ARG A 65 23.22 6.37 14.96
N ASP A 66 23.95 6.80 13.94
CA ASP A 66 25.16 6.10 13.52
C ASP A 66 26.36 6.45 14.41
N HIS A 67 27.48 5.76 14.19
CA HIS A 67 28.73 5.98 14.93
C HIS A 67 29.35 7.37 14.68
N HIS A 68 28.98 8.05 13.59
CA HIS A 68 29.37 9.44 13.31
C HIS A 68 28.43 10.45 13.98
N GLY A 69 27.44 9.97 14.74
CA GLY A 69 26.50 10.81 15.46
C GLY A 69 25.39 11.41 14.58
N ARG A 70 25.23 10.99 13.32
CA ARG A 70 24.12 11.44 12.46
C ARG A 70 22.85 10.67 12.81
N ARG A 71 21.72 11.37 12.82
CA ARG A 71 20.40 10.77 13.06
C ARG A 71 19.77 10.38 11.73
N HIS A 72 19.28 9.15 11.66
CA HIS A 72 18.54 8.60 10.52
C HIS A 72 17.08 8.44 10.91
N ALA A 73 16.18 8.88 10.04
CA ALA A 73 14.75 8.71 10.26
C ALA A 73 14.38 7.21 10.24
N GLY A 74 13.36 6.85 11.01
CA GLY A 74 12.77 5.52 10.91
C GLY A 74 12.11 5.34 9.54
N TYR A 75 12.06 4.11 9.07
CA TYR A 75 11.52 3.79 7.75
C TYR A 75 10.77 2.46 7.75
N TRP A 76 9.90 2.30 6.77
CA TRP A 76 9.17 1.06 6.55
C TRP A 76 9.86 0.23 5.47
N THR A 77 10.00 -1.07 5.72
CA THR A 77 10.34 -2.05 4.67
C THR A 77 9.17 -2.96 4.42
N ARG A 78 9.03 -3.40 3.17
CA ARG A 78 8.02 -4.36 2.75
C ARG A 78 8.69 -5.50 2.01
N THR A 79 8.41 -6.72 2.43
CA THR A 79 9.03 -7.94 1.91
C THR A 79 7.95 -8.89 1.40
N TRP A 80 8.12 -9.38 0.17
CA TRP A 80 7.26 -10.42 -0.40
C TRP A 80 7.78 -11.79 0.00
N HIS A 81 6.92 -12.60 0.60
CA HIS A 81 7.17 -14.01 0.84
C HIS A 81 6.53 -14.81 -0.28
N LYS A 82 7.36 -15.54 -1.04
CA LYS A 82 6.88 -16.41 -2.12
C LYS A 82 5.97 -17.52 -1.55
N PRO A 83 4.97 -17.99 -2.32
CA PRO A 83 4.19 -19.17 -1.95
C PRO A 83 5.10 -20.37 -1.65
N ARG A 84 4.69 -21.22 -0.70
CA ARG A 84 5.44 -22.43 -0.34
C ARG A 84 4.50 -23.61 -0.15
N LEU A 85 4.98 -24.80 -0.49
CA LEU A 85 4.26 -26.04 -0.23
C LEU A 85 4.49 -26.45 1.24
N VAL A 86 3.40 -26.66 1.98
CA VAL A 86 3.40 -27.07 3.38
C VAL A 86 2.83 -28.47 3.46
N CYS A 87 3.65 -29.41 3.92
CA CYS A 87 3.23 -30.79 4.15
C CYS A 87 2.99 -31.03 5.65
N VAL A 88 1.89 -31.69 5.97
CA VAL A 88 1.63 -32.21 7.32
C VAL A 88 2.40 -33.52 7.46
N ARG A 89 3.22 -33.61 8.50
CA ARG A 89 4.07 -34.77 8.79
C ARG A 89 3.27 -35.89 9.46
#